data_AF-A0A183U730-F1
#
_entry.id   AF-A0A183U730-F1
#
_cell.length_a   1.000
_cell.length_b   1.000
_cell.length_c   1.000
_cell.angle_alpha   90.00
_cell.angle_beta   90.00
_cell.angle_gamma   90.00
#
_symmetry.space_group_name_H-M   'P 1'
#
loop_
_entity.id
_entity.type
_entity.pdbx_description
1 polymer ?
#
loop_
_entity_poly.entity_id
_entity_poly.type
_entity_poly.pdbx_seq_one_letter_code
_entity_poly.pdbx_strand_id
1 'polypeptide(L)'
;MMEGLFTAIEDVFPSVLRKYKKISLGVTCLLFFIIGIPMVSYAGAYWLTLFDAYGASGIALLFVVFFEVIGLSWGFGLSFLINYVIDLSSHWLPYLYA
;
A
#
# COMPACT_ATOMS: atom_id res chain seq x y z
N MET A 1 2.90 5.11 7.37
CA MET A 1 2.21 3.91 6.84
C MET A 1 0.70 4.07 6.79
N MET A 2 0.04 4.48 7.88
CA MET A 2 -1.43 4.61 7.91
C MET A 2 -1.99 5.56 6.84
N GLU A 3 -1.34 6.70 6.57
CA GLU A 3 -1.75 7.61 5.49
C GLU A 3 -1.65 6.96 4.12
N GLY A 4 -0.56 6.23 3.84
CA GLY A 4 -0.38 5.51 2.57
C GLY A 4 -1.38 4.36 2.39
N LEU A 5 -1.67 3.62 3.47
CA LEU A 5 -2.70 2.58 3.48
C LEU A 5 -4.08 3.19 3.20
N PHE A 6 -4.39 4.32 3.84
CA PHE A 6 -5.66 5.00 3.65
C PHE A 6 -5.81 5.49 2.21
N THR A 7 -4.80 6.18 1.67
CA THR A 7 -4.78 6.63 0.26
C THR A 7 -4.94 5.46 -0.71
N ALA A 8 -4.24 4.34 -0.48
CA ALA A 8 -4.38 3.15 -1.33
C ALA A 8 -5.81 2.57 -1.30
N ILE A 9 -6.47 2.54 -0.13
CA ILE A 9 -7.88 2.13 -0.01
C ILE A 9 -8.80 3.14 -0.73
N GLU A 10 -8.50 4.44 -0.66
CA GLU A 10 -9.25 5.47 -1.37
C GLU A 10 -9.15 5.34 -2.90
N ASP A 11 -7.99 4.93 -3.40
CA ASP A 11 -7.74 4.75 -4.83
C ASP A 11 -8.45 3.52 -5.41
N VAL A 12 -8.69 2.46 -4.62
CA VAL A 12 -9.40 1.24 -5.08
C VAL A 12 -10.91 1.47 -5.23
N PHE A 13 -11.52 2.37 -4.45
CA PHE A 13 -12.97 2.63 -4.47
C PHE A 13 -13.33 4.08 -4.84
N PRO A 14 -12.92 4.58 -6.02
CA PRO A 14 -13.00 6.01 -6.36
C PRO A 14 -14.44 6.54 -6.41
N SER A 15 -15.41 5.70 -6.80
CA SER A 15 -16.81 6.08 -6.99
C SER A 15 -17.62 6.16 -5.69
N VAL A 16 -17.27 5.35 -4.68
CA VAL A 16 -18.01 5.28 -3.41
C VAL A 16 -17.42 6.24 -2.38
N LEU A 17 -16.08 6.38 -2.36
CA LEU A 17 -15.37 7.15 -1.33
C LEU A 17 -15.36 8.66 -1.54
N ARG A 18 -15.36 9.17 -2.78
CA ARG A 18 -15.34 10.62 -3.02
C ARG A 18 -16.60 11.34 -2.52
N LYS A 19 -17.76 10.67 -2.48
CA LYS A 19 -19.03 11.25 -2.05
C LYS A 19 -19.26 11.18 -0.53
N TYR A 20 -18.63 10.21 0.15
CA TYR A 20 -18.83 9.96 1.58
C TYR A 20 -17.51 9.73 2.34
N LYS A 21 -16.51 10.59 2.13
CA LYS A 21 -15.18 10.49 2.76
C LYS A 21 -15.21 10.20 4.27
N LYS A 22 -16.13 10.85 5.01
CA LYS A 22 -16.29 10.68 6.46
C LYS A 22 -16.80 9.29 6.86
N ILE A 23 -17.70 8.70 6.06
CA ILE A 23 -18.29 7.38 6.33
C ILE A 23 -17.27 6.29 6.01
N SER A 24 -16.51 6.45 4.93
CA SER A 24 -15.43 5.53 4.56
C SER A 24 -14.39 5.40 5.67
N LEU A 25 -13.93 6.51 6.22
CA LEU A 25 -12.96 6.50 7.32
C LEU A 25 -13.50 5.71 8.53
N GLY A 26 -14.76 5.92 8.88
CA GLY A 26 -15.42 5.20 9.97
C GLY A 26 -15.52 3.70 9.73
N VAL A 27 -15.88 3.29 8.50
CA VAL A 27 -15.96 1.88 8.10
C VAL A 27 -14.58 1.22 8.12
N THR A 28 -13.58 1.86 7.53
CA THR A 28 -12.19 1.35 7.52
C THR A 28 -11.65 1.22 8.94
N CYS A 29 -11.89 2.20 9.82
CA CYS A 29 -11.50 2.12 11.22
C CYS A 29 -12.21 0.97 11.97
N LEU A 30 -13.51 0.78 11.74
CA LEU A 30 -14.27 -0.34 12.31
C LEU A 30 -13.77 -1.70 11.81
N LEU A 31 -13.45 -1.82 10.51
CA LEU A 31 -12.91 -3.05 9.94
C LEU A 31 -11.56 -3.40 10.57
N PHE A 32 -10.64 -2.43 10.69
CA PHE A 32 -9.37 -2.66 11.36
C PHE A 32 -9.54 -3.00 12.85
N PHE A 33 -10.51 -2.38 13.51
CA PHE A 33 -10.84 -2.72 14.89
C PHE A 33 -11.29 -4.17 15.02
N ILE A 34 -12.20 -4.64 14.17
CA ILE A 34 -12.70 -6.02 14.18
C ILE A 34 -11.58 -7.02 13.87
N ILE A 35 -10.72 -6.72 12.89
CA ILE A 35 -9.56 -7.56 12.54
C ILE A 35 -8.54 -7.63 13.69
N GLY A 36 -8.45 -6.60 14.53
CA GLY A 36 -7.58 -6.57 15.71
C GLY A 36 -8.09 -7.36 16.92
N ILE A 37 -9.41 -7.58 17.05
CA ILE A 37 -10.02 -8.34 18.15
C ILE A 37 -9.42 -9.76 18.33
N PRO A 38 -9.22 -10.59 17.29
CA PRO A 38 -8.63 -11.92 17.45
C PRO A 38 -7.20 -11.89 18.01
N MET A 39 -6.45 -10.80 17.80
CA MET A 39 -5.07 -10.66 18.32
C MET A 39 -5.02 -10.47 19.85
N VAL A 40 -6.12 -10.02 20.48
CA VAL A 40 -6.23 -9.81 21.94
C VAL A 40 -6.83 -11.03 22.67
N SER A 41 -7.30 -12.03 21.93
CA SER A 41 -7.91 -13.24 22.50
C SER A 41 -6.86 -14.15 23.18
N TYR A 42 -7.29 -15.19 23.92
CA TYR A 42 -6.37 -16.15 24.58
C TYR A 42 -5.39 -16.84 23.61
N ALA A 43 -5.77 -16.98 22.34
CA ALA A 43 -4.92 -17.49 21.25
C ALA A 43 -4.18 -16.37 20.49
N GLY A 44 -4.13 -15.15 21.01
CA GLY A 44 -3.62 -13.96 20.33
C GLY A 44 -2.17 -14.13 19.87
N ALA A 45 -1.31 -14.72 20.70
CA ALA A 45 0.09 -14.98 20.35
C ALA A 45 0.25 -15.87 19.11
N TYR A 46 -0.66 -16.82 18.88
CA TYR A 46 -0.65 -17.67 17.67
C TYR A 46 -1.04 -16.87 16.42
N TRP A 47 -2.08 -16.03 16.53
CA TRP A 47 -2.49 -15.16 15.43
C TRP A 47 -1.43 -14.12 15.08
N LEU A 48 -0.74 -13.58 16.10
CA LEU A 48 0.35 -12.63 15.94
C LEU A 48 1.54 -13.25 15.21
N THR A 49 1.98 -14.45 15.62
CA THR A 49 3.11 -15.11 14.95
C THR A 49 2.77 -15.54 13.53
N LEU A 50 1.54 -15.93 13.25
CA LEU A 50 1.08 -16.20 11.89
C LEU A 50 1.11 -14.93 11.02
N PHE A 51 0.59 -13.82 11.53
CA PHE A 51 0.62 -12.53 10.81
C PHE A 51 2.03 -12.01 10.62
N ASP A 52 2.92 -12.18 11.60
CA ASP A 52 4.33 -11.80 11.46
C ASP A 52 5.02 -12.70 10.42
N ALA A 53 4.76 -14.01 10.44
CA ALA A 53 5.32 -14.98 9.50
C ALA A 53 4.79 -14.87 8.06
N TYR A 54 3.64 -14.23 7.82
CA TYR A 54 3.07 -14.03 6.47
C TYR A 54 3.07 -12.57 6.01
N GLY A 55 2.95 -11.62 6.93
CA GLY A 55 2.83 -10.19 6.64
C GLY A 55 4.14 -9.42 6.76
N ALA A 56 4.93 -9.67 7.81
CA ALA A 56 6.23 -9.00 8.03
C ALA A 56 7.40 -9.82 7.47
N SER A 57 7.30 -11.15 7.53
CA SER A 57 8.23 -12.09 6.92
C SER A 57 8.15 -11.93 5.40
N GLY A 58 9.22 -11.38 4.84
CA GLY A 58 9.25 -10.82 3.49
C GLY A 58 8.93 -11.78 2.34
N ILE A 59 8.69 -13.07 2.55
CA ILE A 59 8.40 -14.03 1.46
C ILE A 59 7.19 -13.60 0.62
N ALA A 60 6.10 -13.17 1.25
CA ALA A 60 4.89 -12.77 0.54
C ALA A 60 5.07 -11.43 -0.18
N LEU A 61 5.70 -10.46 0.50
CA LEU A 61 6.01 -9.15 -0.08
C LEU A 61 6.99 -9.27 -1.25
N LEU A 62 8.03 -10.10 -1.12
CA LEU A 62 9.00 -10.36 -2.18
C LEU A 62 8.33 -10.98 -3.41
N PHE A 63 7.38 -11.89 -3.19
CA PHE A 63 6.60 -12.45 -4.29
C PHE A 63 5.82 -11.36 -5.02
N VAL A 64 5.07 -10.50 -4.31
CA VAL A 64 4.32 -9.40 -4.93
C VAL A 64 5.22 -8.44 -5.70
N VAL A 65 6.32 -7.98 -5.08
CA VAL A 65 7.26 -7.05 -5.72
C VAL A 65 7.95 -7.68 -6.92
N PHE A 66 8.24 -8.98 -6.88
CA PHE A 66 8.82 -9.70 -8.02
C PHE A 66 7.88 -9.66 -9.24
N PHE A 67 6.60 -9.96 -9.05
CA PHE A 67 5.62 -9.87 -10.13
C PHE A 67 5.38 -8.43 -10.59
N GLU A 68 5.38 -7.48 -9.66
CA GLU A 68 5.24 -6.06 -9.98
C GLU A 68 6.38 -5.59 -10.89
N VAL A 69 7.64 -5.89 -10.56
CA VAL A 69 8.80 -5.49 -11.37
C VAL A 69 8.79 -6.17 -12.74
N ILE A 70 8.42 -7.46 -12.82
CA ILE A 70 8.30 -8.16 -14.09
C ILE A 70 7.18 -7.53 -14.95
N GLY A 71 6.02 -7.28 -14.33
CA GLY A 71 4.88 -6.65 -15.00
C GLY A 71 5.20 -5.25 -15.50
N LEU A 72 5.89 -4.43 -14.69
CA LEU A 72 6.32 -3.09 -15.08
C LEU A 72 7.36 -3.11 -16.21
N SER A 73 8.35 -4.00 -16.10
CA SER A 73 9.42 -4.15 -17.11
C SER A 73 8.86 -4.57 -18.47
N TRP A 74 7.94 -5.53 -18.48
CA TRP A 74 7.38 -6.08 -19.72
C TRP A 74 6.21 -5.26 -20.28
N GLY A 75 5.37 -4.68 -19.40
CA GLY A 75 4.18 -3.93 -19.78
C GLY A 75 4.49 -2.51 -20.26
N PHE A 76 5.30 -1.75 -19.50
CA PHE A 76 5.61 -0.35 -19.83
C PHE A 76 6.93 -0.18 -20.58
N GLY A 77 7.87 -1.12 -20.42
CA GLY A 77 9.22 -1.03 -20.97
C GLY A 77 10.16 -0.21 -20.07
N LEU A 78 11.35 -0.75 -19.81
CA LEU A 78 12.33 -0.16 -18.89
C LEU A 78 12.78 1.25 -19.31
N SER A 79 12.93 1.49 -20.61
CA SER A 79 13.34 2.79 -21.15
C SER A 79 12.30 3.88 -20.90
N PHE A 80 11.01 3.54 -20.96
CA PHE A 80 9.93 4.49 -20.67
C PHE A 80 9.90 4.84 -19.19
N LEU A 81 10.04 3.85 -18.31
CA LEU A 81 10.09 4.07 -16.86
C LEU A 81 11.29 4.94 -16.46
N ILE A 82 12.48 4.67 -17.01
CA ILE A 82 13.68 5.48 -16.72
C ILE A 82 13.49 6.93 -17.18
N ASN A 83 12.99 7.14 -18.39
CA ASN A 83 12.73 8.50 -18.89
C ASN A 83 11.67 9.23 -18.05
N TYR A 84 10.62 8.54 -17.61
CA TYR A 84 9.59 9.12 -16.74
C TYR A 84 10.14 9.52 -15.37
N VAL A 85 11.01 8.70 -14.76
CA VAL A 85 11.66 9.04 -13.49
C VAL A 85 12.60 10.24 -13.65
N ILE A 86 13.37 10.29 -14.75
CA ILE A 86 14.25 11.41 -15.05
C ILE A 86 13.43 12.69 -15.23
N ASP A 87 12.34 12.65 -16.00
CA ASP A 87 11.44 13.77 -16.24
C ASP A 87 10.85 14.30 -14.92
N LEU A 88 10.33 13.39 -14.08
CA LEU A 88 9.85 13.72 -12.74
C LEU A 88 10.95 14.39 -11.91
N SER A 89 12.17 13.83 -11.88
CA SER A 89 13.27 14.42 -11.11
C SER A 89 13.69 15.80 -11.62
N SER A 90 13.69 15.99 -12.94
CA SER A 90 14.07 17.24 -13.62
C SER A 90 13.12 18.39 -13.31
N HIS A 91 11.84 18.09 -13.12
CA HIS A 91 10.86 19.06 -12.66
C HIS A 91 11.17 19.56 -11.24
N TRP A 92 11.72 18.72 -10.35
CA TRP A 92 12.01 19.09 -8.96
C TRP A 92 13.35 19.80 -8.74
N LEU A 93 14.32 19.59 -9.63
CA LEU A 93 15.64 20.24 -9.58
C LEU A 93 15.57 21.77 -9.33
N PRO A 94 14.72 22.57 -10.00
CA PRO A 94 14.56 24.00 -9.74
C PRO A 94 14.17 24.43 -8.33
N TYR A 95 13.56 23.55 -7.55
CA TYR A 95 13.12 23.86 -6.18
C TYR A 95 14.13 23.41 -5.13
N LEU A 96 15.10 22.58 -5.50
CA LEU A 96 16.16 22.09 -4.60
C LEU A 96 17.43 22.96 -4.64
N TYR A 97 17.62 23.77 -5.68
CA TYR A 97 18.76 24.68 -5.82
C TYR A 97 18.45 26.16 -5.53
N ALA A 98 17.20 26.48 -5.13
CA ALA A 98 16.73 27.83 -4.83
C ALA A 98 16.67 28.11 -3.31
#